data_AF-A0A3D0XX93-F1
#
_entry.id   AF-A0A3D0XX93-F1
#
_cell.length_a   1.000
_cell.length_b   1.000
_cell.length_c   1.000
_cell.angle_alpha   90.00
_cell.angle_beta   90.00
_cell.angle_gamma   90.00
#
_symmetry.space_group_name_H-M   'P 1'
#
loop_
_entity.id
_entity.type
_entity.pdbx_description
1 polymer ?
#
loop_
_entity_poly.entity_id
_entity_poly.type
_entity_poly.pdbx_seq_one_letter_code
_entity_poly.pdbx_strand_id
1 'polypeptide(L)' 'MLGIIDCASPYVIEDIENFLKTGDAYELKDGGIIYKDKVCIILGSEVETTEVGRNGKKGAAHNLCYFPHLEDIKAFSKE' A
#
# COMPACT_ATOMS: atom_id res chain seq x y z
N MET A 1 4.69 3.21 14.48
CA MET A 1 4.23 2.56 13.24
C MET A 1 3.32 3.53 12.52
N LEU A 2 3.37 3.58 11.19
CA LEU A 2 2.55 4.45 10.33
C LEU A 2 2.01 3.64 9.15
N GLY A 3 0.72 3.78 8.84
CA GLY A 3 0.14 3.28 7.59
C GLY A 3 0.21 4.39 6.54
N ILE A 4 0.77 4.09 5.37
CA ILE A 4 0.85 5.02 4.24
C ILE A 4 -0.07 4.51 3.14
N ILE A 5 -0.96 5.37 2.65
CA ILE A 5 -1.91 5.06 1.57
C ILE A 5 -1.29 5.47 0.23
N ASP A 6 -1.79 4.90 -0.86
CA ASP A 6 -1.30 5.05 -2.25
C ASP A 6 0.08 4.42 -2.52
N CYS A 7 0.48 3.44 -1.71
CA CYS A 7 1.71 2.70 -1.93
C CYS A 7 1.65 1.77 -3.17
N ALA A 8 0.49 1.58 -3.80
CA ALA A 8 0.36 0.87 -5.07
C ALA A 8 0.75 1.72 -6.29
N SER A 9 0.99 3.03 -6.12
CA SER A 9 1.47 3.91 -7.18
C SER A 9 2.85 3.46 -7.69
N PRO A 10 3.07 3.36 -9.02
CA PRO A 10 4.34 2.93 -9.59
C PRO A 10 5.55 3.72 -9.09
N TYR A 11 5.39 5.03 -8.89
CA TYR A 11 6.45 5.91 -8.40
C TYR A 11 6.76 5.67 -6.91
N VAL A 12 5.73 5.40 -6.10
CA VAL A 12 5.92 5.09 -4.67
C VAL A 12 6.59 3.72 -4.51
N ILE A 13 6.21 2.75 -5.33
CA ILE A 13 6.88 1.44 -5.40
C ILE A 13 8.35 1.61 -5.75
N GLU A 14 8.67 2.42 -6.77
CA GLU A 14 10.06 2.69 -7.19
C GLU A 14 10.87 3.34 -6.05
N ASP A 15 10.30 4.30 -5.33
CA ASP A 15 10.95 4.92 -4.18
C ASP A 15 11.24 3.92 -3.06
N ILE A 16 10.26 3.06 -2.73
CA ILE A 16 10.44 2.01 -1.72
C ILE A 16 11.54 1.03 -2.16
N GLU A 17 11.54 0.59 -3.42
CA GLU A 17 12.60 -0.26 -3.95
C GLU A 17 13.98 0.40 -3.84
N ASN A 18 14.06 1.70 -4.11
CA ASN A 18 15.30 2.45 -3.99
C ASN A 18 15.77 2.50 -2.53
N PHE A 19 14.88 2.73 -1.56
CA PHE A 19 15.25 2.68 -0.14
C PHE A 19 15.71 1.30 0.32
N LEU A 20 15.09 0.22 -0.17
CA LEU A 20 15.55 -1.14 0.10
C LEU A 20 16.93 -1.40 -0.52
N LYS A 21 17.17 -0.91 -1.75
CA LYS A 21 18.46 -1.03 -2.45
C LYS A 21 19.57 -0.24 -1.77
N THR A 22 19.30 0.96 -1.26
CA THR A 22 20.30 1.79 -0.55
C THR A 22 20.56 1.32 0.88
N GLY A 23 19.68 0.47 1.44
CA GLY A 23 19.70 0.06 2.84
C GLY A 23 19.11 1.12 3.79
N ASP A 24 18.48 2.18 3.25
CA ASP A 24 17.71 3.13 4.06
C ASP A 24 16.43 2.48 4.63
N ALA A 25 16.00 1.37 4.06
CA ALA A 25 14.89 0.57 4.55
C ALA A 25 15.14 -0.94 4.46
N TYR A 26 14.39 -1.72 5.25
CA TYR A 26 14.34 -3.18 5.15
C TYR A 26 12.96 -3.72 5.52
N GLU A 27 12.59 -4.86 4.95
CA GLU A 27 11.35 -5.57 5.25
C GLU A 27 11.47 -6.41 6.53
N LEU A 28 10.40 -6.45 7.31
CA LEU A 28 10.25 -7.36 8.44
C LEU A 28 9.61 -8.67 7.97
N LYS A 29 10.03 -9.79 8.56
CA LYS A 29 9.46 -11.11 8.27
C LYS A 29 7.96 -11.19 8.55
N ASP A 30 7.49 -10.52 9.60
CA ASP A 30 6.07 -10.53 10.00
C ASP A 30 5.25 -9.41 9.33
N GLY A 31 5.85 -8.68 8.38
CA GLY A 31 5.23 -7.59 7.63
C GLY A 31 5.62 -6.18 8.09
N GLY A 32 5.66 -5.27 7.13
CA GLY A 32 6.05 -3.88 7.30
C GLY A 32 7.50 -3.60 6.91
N ILE A 33 7.78 -2.32 6.67
CA ILE A 33 9.10 -1.82 6.26
C ILE A 33 9.64 -0.89 7.33
N ILE A 34 10.82 -1.18 7.86
CA ILE A 34 11.53 -0.26 8.73
C ILE A 34 12.29 0.74 7.88
N TYR A 35 12.01 2.03 8.06
CA TYR A 35 12.76 3.12 7.43
C TYR A 35 13.69 3.79 8.45
N LYS A 36 14.98 3.87 8.11
CA LYS A 36 16.06 4.49 8.87
C LYS A 36 16.12 4.07 10.35
N ASP A 37 15.79 2.82 10.65
CA ASP A 37 15.72 2.24 12.00
C ASP A 37 14.82 3.02 12.99
N LYS A 38 13.87 3.81 12.47
CA LYS A 38 13.06 4.73 13.29
C LYS A 38 11.57 4.47 13.19
N VAL A 39 11.09 4.11 12.01
CA VAL A 39 9.65 3.99 11.76
C VAL A 39 9.33 2.72 10.99
N CYS A 40 8.35 1.97 11.50
CA CYS A 40 7.72 0.88 10.75
C CYS A 40 6.58 1.45 9.90
N ILE A 41 6.67 1.25 8.60
CA ILE A 41 5.71 1.63 7.57
C ILE A 41 4.90 0.40 7.18
N ILE A 42 3.57 0.51 7.23
CA ILE A 42 2.65 -0.46 6.68
C ILE A 42 2.17 0.07 5.33
N LEU A 43 2.38 -0.72 4.28
CA LEU A 43 2.02 -0.36 2.91
C LEU A 43 0.50 -0.46 2.76
N GLY A 44 -0.13 0.58 2.24
CA GLY A 44 -1.57 0.61 2.03
C GLY A 44 -1.95 1.18 0.68
N SER A 45 -3.14 0.81 0.22
CA SER A 45 -3.80 1.36 -0.97
C SER A 45 -5.26 1.62 -0.66
N GLU A 46 -5.84 2.62 -1.31
CA GLU A 46 -7.30 2.78 -1.33
C GLU A 46 -7.90 2.15 -2.58
N VAL A 47 -9.14 1.67 -2.45
CA VAL A 47 -9.97 1.19 -3.55
C VAL A 47 -11.33 1.86 -3.44
N GLU A 48 -11.65 2.66 -4.45
CA GLU A 48 -12.94 3.29 -4.60
C GLU A 48 -13.84 2.44 -5.51
N THR A 49 -14.99 2.05 -5.00
CA THR A 49 -16.00 1.33 -5.78
C THR A 49 -17.26 2.16 -5.86
N THR A 50 -17.91 2.12 -7.02
CA THR A 50 -19.23 2.73 -7.20
C THR A 50 -20.22 1.66 -7.65
N GLU A 51 -21.24 1.43 -6.85
CA GLU A 51 -22.27 0.43 -7.15
C GLU A 51 -23.65 1.08 -7.37
N VAL A 52 -24.42 0.54 -8.31
CA VAL A 52 -25.81 0.96 -8.53
C VAL A 52 -26.71 0.16 -7.58
N GLY A 53 -27.30 0.84 -6.61
CA GLY A 53 -28.23 0.25 -5.66
C GLY A 53 -29.58 -0.10 -6.30
N ARG A 54 -30.38 -0.91 -5.59
CA ARG A 54 -31.72 -1.36 -6.04
C ARG A 54 -32.70 -0.22 -6.35
N ASN A 55 -32.44 0.97 -5.82
CA ASN A 55 -33.21 2.20 -6.04
C ASN A 55 -32.70 3.02 -7.24
N GLY A 56 -31.76 2.49 -8.03
CA GLY A 56 -31.15 3.17 -9.18
C GLY A 56 -30.14 4.27 -8.82
N LYS A 57 -29.85 4.51 -7.53
CA LYS A 57 -28.85 5.49 -7.09
C LYS A 57 -27.46 4.84 -7.01
N LYS A 58 -26.41 5.62 -7.25
CA LYS A 58 -25.02 5.19 -7.09
C LYS A 58 -24.56 5.41 -5.64
N GLY A 59 -24.07 4.37 -4.99
CA GLY A 59 -23.31 4.46 -3.74
C GLY A 59 -21.82 4.43 -4.04
N ALA A 60 -21.02 5.11 -3.22
CA ALA A 60 -19.57 5.06 -3.27
C ALA A 60 -19.04 4.45 -1.97
N ALA A 61 -18.11 3.49 -2.09
CA ALA A 61 -17.41 2.91 -0.96
C ALA A 61 -15.90 3.07 -1.15
N HIS A 62 -15.23 3.51 -0.10
CA HIS A 62 -13.78 3.64 -0.03
C HIS A 62 -13.26 2.55 0.89
N ASN A 63 -12.45 1.67 0.36
CA ASN A 63 -11.85 0.57 1.12
C ASN A 63 -10.36 0.84 1.27
N LEU A 64 -9.84 0.65 2.47
CA LEU A 64 -8.40 0.67 2.72
C LEU A 64 -7.89 -0.77 2.76
N CYS A 65 -6.87 -1.04 1.96
CA CYS A 65 -6.18 -2.32 1.87
C CYS A 65 -4.77 -2.14 2.40
N TYR A 66 -4.30 -3.06 3.24
CA TYR A 66 -2.94 -3.06 3.77
C TYR A 66 -2.21 -4.33 3.38
N PHE A 67 -0.92 -4.20 3.10
CA PHE A 67 -0.09 -5.25 2.53
C PHE A 67 1.16 -5.44 3.40
N PRO A 68 1.52 -6.69 3.75
CA PRO A 68 2.64 -6.95 4.64
C PRO A 68 3.99 -6.74 3.95
N HIS A 69 4.11 -7.09 2.67
CA HIS A 69 5.37 -6.99 1.92
C HIS A 69 5.23 -6.15 0.65
N LEU A 70 6.37 -5.64 0.16
CA LEU A 70 6.46 -4.91 -1.10
C LEU A 70 6.00 -5.77 -2.29
N GLU A 71 6.27 -7.07 -2.26
CA GLU A 71 5.83 -7.99 -3.31
C GLU A 71 4.30 -8.07 -3.41
N ASP A 72 3.60 -8.04 -2.28
CA ASP A 72 2.14 -8.15 -2.24
C ASP A 72 1.49 -6.93 -2.88
N ILE A 73 1.94 -5.72 -2.51
CA ILE A 73 1.36 -4.50 -3.09
C ILE A 73 1.75 -4.31 -4.55
N LYS A 74 2.91 -4.81 -4.98
CA LYS A 74 3.32 -4.84 -6.40
C LYS A 74 2.48 -5.82 -7.23
N ALA A 75 2.01 -6.90 -6.62
CA ALA A 75 1.07 -7.80 -7.26
C ALA A 75 -0.30 -7.12 -7.37
N PHE A 76 -0.76 -6.50 -6.28
CA PHE A 76 -2.02 -5.75 -6.23
C PHE A 76 -2.07 -4.59 -7.24
N SER A 77 -0.98 -3.86 -7.43
CA SER A 77 -0.92 -2.72 -8.37
C SER A 77 -1.06 -3.11 -9.85
N LYS A 78 -1.15 -4.41 -10.16
CA LYS A 78 -1.29 -4.93 -11.52
C LYS A 78 -2.67 -5.53 -11.79
N GLU A 79 -3.56 -5.52 -10.81
CA GLU A 79 -4.99 -5.86 -10.99
C GLU A 79 -5.76 -4.70 -11.62
#